data_AF-F8PHY5-F1
#
_entry.id   AF-F8PHY5-F1
#
_cell.length_a   1.000
_cell.length_b   1.000
_cell.length_c   1.000
_cell.angle_alpha   90.00
_cell.angle_beta   90.00
_cell.angle_gamma   90.00
#
_symmetry.space_group_name_H-M   'P 1'
#
loop_
_entity.id
_entity.type
_entity.pdbx_description
1 polymer ?
#
loop_
_entity_poly.entity_id
_entity_poly.type
_entity_poly.pdbx_seq_one_letter_code
_entity_poly.pdbx_strand_id
1 'polypeptide(L)'
;DINFTHLGEVTSIHILSVLLKFVPVLSIYFEAVKKEKEKIMKTPINSECKTNIFPFATNSVNEIDIQGMKAAAMDFLSMQMNVNKETLQKTLIIFSGDGKTFEQMCNLNKKYLSIHKEDNESEGFIVPMLELWHTKWTDLSCIIHTHWGSGYCCDPSSLSCLAGVAECLTPSNLHKVNFHNRAHFVNLVLDVHLLSFWE
;
A
#
# COMPACT_ATOMS: atom_id res chain seq x y z
N ASP A 1 0.07 -7.08 -18.37
CA ASP A 1 -0.67 -8.35 -18.20
C ASP A 1 -0.53 -8.91 -16.79
N ILE A 2 -1.64 -9.42 -16.28
CA ILE A 2 -1.70 -10.12 -14.98
C ILE A 2 -1.16 -11.54 -15.20
N ASN A 3 -0.16 -11.93 -14.43
CA ASN A 3 0.38 -13.29 -14.47
C ASN A 3 -0.48 -14.20 -13.56
N PHE A 4 -1.50 -14.82 -14.16
CA PHE A 4 -2.43 -15.70 -13.44
C PHE A 4 -1.77 -16.95 -12.88
N THR A 5 -0.75 -17.51 -13.55
CA THR A 5 0.01 -18.67 -13.03
C THR A 5 0.67 -18.32 -11.70
N HIS A 6 1.38 -17.20 -11.66
CA HIS A 6 2.02 -16.73 -10.44
C HIS A 6 1.01 -16.39 -9.34
N LEU A 7 -0.14 -15.82 -9.71
CA LEU A 7 -1.20 -15.55 -8.75
C LEU A 7 -1.70 -16.86 -8.10
N GLY A 8 -1.90 -17.90 -8.90
CA GLY A 8 -2.27 -19.24 -8.40
C GLY A 8 -1.24 -19.80 -7.41
N GLU A 9 0.06 -19.70 -7.74
CA GLU A 9 1.15 -20.13 -6.85
C GLU A 9 1.13 -19.36 -5.52
N VAL A 10 0.98 -18.03 -5.57
CA VAL A 10 0.89 -17.18 -4.37
C VAL A 10 -0.32 -17.58 -3.52
N THR A 11 -1.48 -17.80 -4.14
CA THR A 11 -2.69 -18.26 -3.46
C THR A 11 -2.47 -19.60 -2.78
N SER A 12 -1.89 -20.60 -3.47
CA SER A 12 -1.60 -21.91 -2.89
C SER A 12 -0.68 -21.81 -1.67
N ILE A 13 0.37 -20.98 -1.74
CA ILE A 13 1.26 -20.78 -0.59
C ILE A 13 0.55 -20.07 0.57
N HIS A 14 -0.35 -19.14 0.29
CA HIS A 14 -1.15 -18.48 1.32
C HIS A 14 -2.04 -19.48 2.05
N ILE A 15 -2.75 -20.35 1.32
CA ILE A 15 -3.58 -21.41 1.89
C ILE A 15 -2.74 -22.35 2.76
N LEU A 16 -1.60 -22.83 2.24
CA LEU A 16 -0.70 -23.70 2.99
C LEU A 16 -0.15 -23.01 4.25
N SER A 17 0.12 -21.70 4.19
CA SER A 17 0.59 -20.93 5.35
C SER A 17 -0.48 -20.85 6.46
N VAL A 18 -1.76 -20.70 6.09
CA VAL A 18 -2.88 -20.73 7.04
C VAL A 18 -3.02 -22.14 7.65
N LEU A 19 -3.00 -23.19 6.83
CA LEU A 19 -3.08 -24.57 7.31
C LEU A 19 -1.94 -24.91 8.28
N LEU A 20 -0.71 -24.52 7.96
CA LEU A 20 0.45 -24.72 8.84
C LEU A 20 0.32 -23.99 10.18
N LYS A 21 -0.32 -22.82 10.19
CA LYS A 21 -0.52 -22.00 11.39
C LYS A 21 -1.55 -22.61 12.34
N PHE A 22 -2.61 -23.22 11.82
CA PHE A 22 -3.74 -23.69 12.63
C PHE A 22 -3.87 -25.22 12.75
N VAL A 23 -3.18 -26.00 11.91
CA VAL A 23 -3.18 -27.48 11.95
C VAL A 23 -1.78 -27.98 12.33
N PRO A 24 -1.49 -28.21 13.63
CA PRO A 24 -0.14 -28.53 14.12
C PRO A 24 0.48 -29.77 13.47
N VAL A 25 -0.34 -30.74 13.05
CA VAL A 25 0.10 -31.98 12.38
C VAL A 25 0.83 -31.69 11.07
N LEU A 26 0.50 -30.58 10.40
CA LEU A 26 1.13 -30.19 9.13
C LEU A 26 2.47 -29.48 9.32
N SER A 27 2.88 -29.14 10.54
CA SER A 27 4.13 -28.41 10.83
C SER A 27 5.38 -29.05 10.23
N ILE A 28 5.37 -30.36 9.96
CA ILE A 28 6.42 -31.08 9.25
C ILE A 28 6.74 -30.51 7.86
N TYR A 29 5.78 -29.83 7.22
CA TYR A 29 5.92 -29.24 5.89
C TYR A 29 6.40 -27.79 5.91
N PHE A 30 6.63 -27.20 7.09
CA PHE A 30 6.97 -25.78 7.25
C PHE A 30 8.19 -25.37 6.39
N GLU A 31 9.28 -26.12 6.45
CA GLU A 31 10.49 -25.83 5.67
C GLU A 31 10.28 -25.99 4.17
N ALA A 32 9.47 -26.96 3.75
CA ALA A 32 9.14 -27.16 2.34
C ALA A 32 8.34 -25.98 1.79
N VAL A 33 7.31 -25.52 2.52
CA VAL A 33 6.48 -24.37 2.12
C VAL A 33 7.30 -23.08 2.13
N LYS A 34 8.19 -22.89 3.11
CA LYS A 34 9.10 -21.74 3.16
C LYS A 34 10.00 -21.68 1.92
N LYS A 35 10.58 -22.81 1.52
CA LYS A 35 11.42 -22.89 0.32
C LYS A 35 10.65 -22.57 -0.96
N GLU A 36 9.42 -23.06 -1.09
CA GLU A 36 8.58 -22.70 -2.24
C GLU A 36 8.20 -21.22 -2.24
N LYS A 37 7.94 -20.63 -1.06
CA LYS A 37 7.66 -19.20 -0.92
C LYS A 37 8.82 -18.36 -1.45
N GLU A 38 10.05 -18.71 -1.10
CA GLU A 38 11.25 -17.99 -1.55
C GLU A 38 11.41 -18.03 -3.08
N LYS A 39 11.03 -19.14 -3.75
CA LYS A 39 11.11 -19.27 -5.21
C LYS A 39 10.12 -18.38 -5.95
N ILE A 40 8.92 -18.19 -5.40
CA ILE A 40 7.87 -17.42 -6.08
C ILE A 40 7.99 -15.92 -5.82
N MET A 41 8.77 -15.47 -4.83
CA MET A 41 8.90 -14.06 -4.49
C MET A 41 9.42 -13.24 -5.67
N LYS A 42 8.61 -12.25 -6.09
CA LYS A 42 9.03 -11.25 -7.08
C LYS A 42 9.68 -10.08 -6.38
N THR A 43 10.90 -9.74 -6.81
CA THR A 43 11.63 -8.56 -6.35
C THR A 43 11.79 -8.50 -4.82
N PRO A 44 12.35 -9.54 -4.18
CA PRO A 44 12.56 -9.52 -2.74
C PRO A 44 13.43 -8.33 -2.36
N ILE A 45 13.02 -7.59 -1.31
CA ILE A 45 13.87 -6.58 -0.71
C ILE A 45 15.09 -7.30 -0.15
N ASN A 46 16.29 -6.89 -0.57
CA ASN A 46 17.52 -7.45 -0.06
C ASN A 46 17.58 -7.24 1.46
N SER A 47 17.69 -8.32 2.23
CA SER A 47 17.75 -8.27 3.71
C SER A 47 18.94 -7.50 4.25
N GLU A 48 20.01 -7.37 3.46
CA GLU A 48 21.20 -6.58 3.81
C GLU A 48 21.03 -5.09 3.47
N CYS A 49 20.05 -4.76 2.62
CA CYS A 49 19.76 -3.38 2.25
C CYS A 49 18.92 -2.73 3.35
N LYS A 50 19.57 -1.96 4.21
CA LYS A 50 18.89 -1.10 5.18
C LYS A 50 18.67 0.27 4.56
N THR A 51 17.40 0.67 4.46
CA THR A 51 17.06 2.05 4.06
C THR A 51 17.42 3.00 5.19
N ASN A 52 18.27 3.98 4.90
CA ASN A 52 18.54 5.07 5.83
C ASN A 52 17.35 6.03 5.80
N ILE A 53 16.78 6.30 6.97
CA ILE A 53 15.65 7.20 7.13
C ILE A 53 16.17 8.51 7.69
N PHE A 54 15.99 9.58 6.92
CA PHE A 54 16.33 10.94 7.34
C PHE A 54 15.02 11.72 7.54
N PRO A 55 14.65 12.06 8.78
CA PRO A 55 13.47 12.88 9.01
C PRO A 55 13.74 14.30 8.50
N PHE A 56 12.81 14.81 7.71
CA PHE A 56 12.83 16.19 7.22
C PHE A 56 12.05 17.11 8.17
N ALA A 57 12.43 18.39 8.17
CA ALA A 57 11.70 19.43 8.87
C ALA A 57 10.38 19.71 8.14
N THR A 58 9.32 19.98 8.90
CA THR A 58 8.02 20.35 8.34
C THR A 58 8.08 21.74 7.72
N ASN A 59 7.39 21.95 6.60
CA ASN A 59 7.09 23.29 6.08
C ASN A 59 5.60 23.64 6.30
N SER A 60 5.29 24.93 6.32
CA SER A 60 3.92 25.45 6.55
C SER A 60 3.23 25.89 5.25
N VAL A 61 3.71 25.38 4.12
CA VAL A 61 3.27 25.83 2.79
C VAL A 61 1.93 25.19 2.45
N ASN A 62 1.06 25.94 1.78
CA ASN A 62 -0.25 25.45 1.39
C ASN A 62 -0.16 24.55 0.15
N GLU A 63 -0.14 23.23 0.37
CA GLU A 63 -0.08 22.22 -0.69
C GLU A 63 -1.32 22.16 -1.59
N ILE A 64 -2.41 22.86 -1.26
CA ILE A 64 -3.64 22.85 -2.06
C ILE A 64 -3.46 23.63 -3.38
N ASP A 65 -2.65 24.69 -3.35
CA ASP A 65 -2.33 25.46 -4.55
C ASP A 65 -1.05 24.94 -5.20
N ILE A 66 -0.99 25.03 -6.53
CA ILE A 66 0.14 24.59 -7.34
C ILE A 66 1.41 25.37 -6.99
N GLN A 67 1.31 26.69 -6.76
CA GLN A 67 2.48 27.48 -6.37
C GLN A 67 2.98 27.08 -4.98
N GLY A 68 2.06 26.81 -4.04
CA GLY A 68 2.39 26.31 -2.72
C GLY A 68 3.04 24.93 -2.78
N MET A 69 2.48 23.98 -3.54
CA MET A 69 3.08 22.67 -3.72
C MET A 69 4.50 22.76 -4.31
N LYS A 70 4.74 23.66 -5.27
CA LYS A 70 6.09 23.90 -5.80
C LYS A 70 7.05 24.42 -4.72
N ALA A 71 6.62 25.41 -3.95
CA ALA A 71 7.44 25.95 -2.87
C ALA A 71 7.73 24.88 -1.79
N ALA A 72 6.76 24.02 -1.47
CA ALA A 72 6.94 22.90 -0.56
C ALA A 72 7.95 21.87 -1.10
N ALA A 73 7.81 21.46 -2.37
CA ALA A 73 8.74 20.53 -3.00
C ALA A 73 10.17 21.11 -3.07
N MET A 74 10.30 22.40 -3.41
CA MET A 74 11.61 23.07 -3.48
C MET A 74 12.27 23.27 -2.13
N ASP A 75 11.50 23.48 -1.06
CA ASP A 75 12.03 23.49 0.30
C ASP A 75 12.69 22.16 0.64
N PHE A 76 12.00 21.04 0.43
CA PHE A 76 12.57 19.71 0.67
C PHE A 76 13.77 19.42 -0.24
N LEU A 77 13.63 19.64 -1.54
CA LEU A 77 14.66 19.29 -2.51
C LEU A 77 15.90 20.18 -2.39
N SER A 78 15.72 21.50 -2.39
CA SER A 78 16.85 22.44 -2.44
C SER A 78 17.42 22.75 -1.06
N MET A 79 16.57 23.00 -0.06
CA MET A 79 17.05 23.42 1.27
C MET A 79 17.42 22.24 2.16
N GLN A 80 16.60 21.18 2.17
CA GLN A 80 16.80 20.07 3.10
C GLN A 80 17.66 18.95 2.52
N MET A 81 17.49 18.63 1.22
CA MET A 81 18.24 17.58 0.53
C MET A 81 19.46 18.09 -0.24
N ASN A 82 19.60 19.42 -0.40
CA ASN A 82 20.65 20.05 -1.20
C ASN A 82 20.74 19.49 -2.65
N VAL A 83 19.58 19.24 -3.26
CA VAL A 83 19.46 18.81 -4.65
C VAL A 83 19.62 20.03 -5.55
N ASN A 84 20.63 20.00 -6.40
CA ASN A 84 20.96 21.03 -7.37
C ASN A 84 21.52 20.38 -8.65
N LYS A 85 21.87 21.19 -9.67
CA LYS A 85 22.34 20.69 -10.97
C LYS A 85 23.58 19.78 -10.84
N GLU A 86 24.42 19.99 -9.83
CA GLU A 86 25.66 19.24 -9.60
C GLU A 86 25.40 17.95 -8.79
N THR A 87 24.46 17.98 -7.85
CA THR A 87 24.17 16.85 -6.95
C THR A 87 23.14 15.85 -7.50
N LEU A 88 22.29 16.25 -8.45
CA LEU A 88 21.22 15.39 -8.97
C LEU A 88 21.76 14.12 -9.68
N GLN A 89 22.95 14.18 -10.30
CA GLN A 89 23.65 13.03 -10.91
C GLN A 89 22.78 12.08 -11.77
N LYS A 90 21.75 12.61 -12.47
CA LYS A 90 20.76 11.83 -13.25
C LYS A 90 19.92 10.84 -12.41
N THR A 91 19.68 11.18 -11.14
CA THR A 91 18.83 10.39 -10.25
C THR A 91 17.39 10.84 -10.35
N LEU A 92 16.46 9.90 -10.40
CA LEU A 92 15.03 10.18 -10.26
C LEU A 92 14.68 10.24 -8.78
N ILE A 93 13.93 11.26 -8.37
CA ILE A 93 13.45 11.43 -7.01
C ILE A 93 11.97 11.06 -6.98
N ILE A 94 11.64 10.04 -6.20
CA ILE A 94 10.25 9.66 -5.98
C ILE A 94 9.67 10.60 -4.92
N PHE A 95 8.63 11.32 -5.29
CA PHE A 95 7.87 12.17 -4.37
C PHE A 95 6.51 11.52 -4.12
N SER A 96 6.28 11.09 -2.88
CA SER A 96 5.08 10.34 -2.52
C SER A 96 4.23 11.11 -1.53
N GLY A 97 2.91 10.92 -1.61
CA GLY A 97 1.99 11.48 -0.62
C GLY A 97 0.58 10.94 -0.79
N ASP A 98 -0.38 11.64 -0.19
CA ASP A 98 -1.79 11.31 -0.34
C ASP A 98 -2.32 11.65 -1.75
N GLY A 99 -3.61 11.39 -1.99
CA GLY A 99 -4.22 11.61 -3.30
C GLY A 99 -4.14 13.07 -3.76
N LYS A 100 -4.17 14.04 -2.84
CA LYS A 100 -4.10 15.46 -3.19
C LYS A 100 -2.67 15.86 -3.53
N THR A 101 -1.70 15.46 -2.72
CA THR A 101 -0.27 15.68 -3.01
C THR A 101 0.08 15.08 -4.37
N PHE A 102 -0.32 13.84 -4.65
CA PHE A 102 -0.07 13.19 -5.94
C PHE A 102 -0.68 13.95 -7.13
N GLU A 103 -1.94 14.41 -6.99
CA GLU A 103 -2.62 15.20 -8.02
C GLU A 103 -1.88 16.52 -8.30
N GLN A 104 -1.53 17.26 -7.25
CA GLN A 104 -0.83 18.54 -7.39
C GLN A 104 0.55 18.36 -8.01
N MET A 105 1.25 17.29 -7.62
CA MET A 105 2.57 16.99 -8.16
C MET A 105 2.51 16.56 -9.64
N CYS A 106 1.49 15.79 -10.03
CA CYS A 106 1.20 15.52 -11.43
C CYS A 106 0.90 16.80 -12.23
N ASN A 107 0.13 17.73 -11.65
CA ASN A 107 -0.21 19.00 -12.30
C ASN A 107 1.00 19.91 -12.46
N LEU A 108 1.88 19.94 -11.46
CA LEU A 108 3.17 20.63 -11.52
C LEU A 108 4.04 20.08 -12.64
N ASN A 109 4.27 18.76 -12.66
CA ASN A 109 5.05 18.12 -13.71
C ASN A 109 4.47 18.44 -15.10
N LYS A 110 3.16 18.32 -15.31
CA LYS A 110 2.53 18.66 -16.60
C LYS A 110 2.77 20.12 -17.01
N LYS A 111 2.67 21.05 -16.08
CA LYS A 111 2.87 22.49 -16.37
C LYS A 111 4.32 22.84 -16.64
N TYR A 112 5.29 22.27 -15.92
CA TYR A 112 6.70 22.64 -16.05
C TYR A 112 7.45 21.81 -17.10
N LEU A 113 7.10 20.54 -17.29
CA LEU A 113 7.63 19.69 -18.37
C LEU A 113 7.24 20.18 -19.77
N SER A 114 6.11 20.88 -19.90
CA SER A 114 5.66 21.40 -21.20
C SER A 114 6.30 22.74 -21.59
N ILE A 115 6.90 23.46 -20.64
CA ILE A 115 7.44 24.81 -20.84
C ILE A 115 8.97 24.82 -20.96
N HIS A 116 9.69 23.99 -20.21
CA HIS A 116 11.16 24.01 -20.16
C HIS A 116 11.78 22.82 -20.90
N LYS A 117 12.75 23.08 -21.78
CA LYS A 117 13.49 22.05 -22.55
C LYS A 117 14.65 21.41 -21.77
N GLU A 118 15.10 22.01 -20.67
CA GLU A 118 16.18 21.47 -19.85
C GLU A 118 15.65 20.74 -18.61
N ASP A 119 16.16 19.53 -18.34
CA ASP A 119 15.70 18.62 -17.26
C ASP A 119 15.71 19.23 -15.86
N ASN A 120 16.63 20.16 -15.59
CA ASN A 120 16.75 20.81 -14.27
C ASN A 120 15.73 21.93 -14.06
N GLU A 121 15.23 22.56 -15.13
CA GLU A 121 14.18 23.58 -15.03
C GLU A 121 12.78 22.98 -15.20
N SER A 122 12.69 21.85 -15.90
CA SER A 122 11.44 21.15 -16.17
C SER A 122 10.95 20.31 -14.97
N GLU A 123 11.75 20.22 -13.89
CA GLU A 123 11.50 19.36 -12.72
C GLU A 123 11.27 17.88 -13.10
N GLY A 124 11.72 17.47 -14.29
CA GLY A 124 11.42 16.17 -14.88
C GLY A 124 12.06 14.97 -14.19
N PHE A 125 12.93 15.23 -13.21
CA PHE A 125 13.52 14.22 -12.34
C PHE A 125 12.58 13.82 -11.18
N ILE A 126 11.50 14.56 -10.94
CA ILE A 126 10.52 14.24 -9.89
C ILE A 126 9.49 13.24 -10.44
N VAL A 127 9.41 12.08 -9.81
CA VAL A 127 8.42 11.03 -10.12
C VAL A 127 7.35 11.04 -9.03
N PRO A 128 6.14 11.58 -9.29
CA PRO A 128 5.06 11.54 -8.33
C PRO A 128 4.57 10.10 -8.16
N MET A 129 4.35 9.70 -6.91
CA MET A 129 3.83 8.39 -6.56
C MET A 129 2.71 8.53 -5.53
N LEU A 130 1.62 7.80 -5.71
CA LEU A 130 0.61 7.71 -4.66
C LEU A 130 1.15 6.82 -3.54
N GLU A 131 1.06 7.26 -2.29
CA GLU A 131 1.49 6.43 -1.17
C GLU A 131 0.71 5.12 -1.15
N LEU A 132 1.47 4.01 -1.15
CA LEU A 132 0.91 2.66 -1.16
C LEU A 132 -0.03 2.43 0.01
N TRP A 133 0.28 3.02 1.17
CA TRP A 133 -0.56 2.99 2.35
C TRP A 133 -1.97 3.53 2.08
N HIS A 134 -2.07 4.73 1.48
CA HIS A 134 -3.36 5.34 1.16
C HIS A 134 -4.15 4.49 0.17
N THR A 135 -3.48 3.94 -0.84
CA THR A 135 -4.11 3.03 -1.83
C THR A 135 -4.68 1.79 -1.15
N LYS A 136 -3.90 1.17 -0.26
CA LYS A 136 -4.29 -0.03 0.51
C LYS A 136 -5.47 0.26 1.43
N TRP A 137 -5.51 1.46 2.01
CA TRP A 137 -6.61 1.87 2.88
C TRP A 137 -7.91 2.13 2.13
N THR A 138 -7.83 2.74 0.95
CA THR A 138 -8.97 2.90 0.05
C THR A 138 -9.53 1.54 -0.35
N ASP A 139 -8.67 0.62 -0.79
CA ASP A 139 -9.06 -0.74 -1.17
C ASP A 139 -9.74 -1.49 -0.02
N LEU A 140 -9.13 -1.48 1.17
CA LEU A 140 -9.71 -2.07 2.37
C LEU A 140 -11.08 -1.46 2.71
N SER A 141 -11.24 -0.14 2.60
CA SER A 141 -12.51 0.53 2.84
C SER A 141 -13.57 0.11 1.83
N CYS A 142 -13.19 -0.06 0.56
CA CYS A 142 -14.07 -0.60 -0.48
C CYS A 142 -14.51 -2.04 -0.16
N ILE A 143 -13.58 -2.94 0.20
CA ILE A 143 -13.89 -4.32 0.59
C ILE A 143 -14.90 -4.34 1.74
N ILE A 144 -14.63 -3.60 2.81
CA ILE A 144 -15.52 -3.54 3.98
C ILE A 144 -16.89 -3.01 3.57
N HIS A 145 -16.95 -1.89 2.84
CA HIS A 145 -18.21 -1.28 2.45
C HIS A 145 -19.06 -2.21 1.57
N THR A 146 -18.45 -2.84 0.57
CA THR A 146 -19.14 -3.73 -0.38
C THR A 146 -19.62 -5.02 0.28
N HIS A 147 -18.82 -5.61 1.16
CA HIS A 147 -19.09 -6.92 1.74
C HIS A 147 -19.64 -6.87 3.17
N TRP A 148 -19.94 -5.69 3.72
CA TRP A 148 -20.52 -5.57 5.06
C TRP A 148 -21.84 -6.34 5.20
N GLY A 149 -22.67 -6.34 4.16
CA GLY A 149 -23.99 -6.96 4.19
C GLY A 149 -25.07 -6.07 4.81
N SER A 150 -25.02 -4.76 4.57
CA SER A 150 -26.08 -3.83 5.01
C SER A 150 -27.45 -4.29 4.51
N GLY A 151 -28.33 -4.69 5.44
CA GLY A 151 -29.67 -5.22 5.13
C GLY A 151 -29.77 -6.76 5.07
N TYR A 152 -28.66 -7.48 5.24
CA TYR A 152 -28.58 -8.94 5.18
C TYR A 152 -27.89 -9.52 6.43
N CYS A 153 -28.39 -9.19 7.63
CA CYS A 153 -27.76 -9.57 8.90
C CYS A 153 -27.67 -11.08 9.16
N CYS A 154 -28.45 -11.89 8.43
CA CYS A 154 -28.45 -13.34 8.55
C CYS A 154 -27.63 -14.05 7.46
N ASP A 155 -26.97 -13.31 6.56
CA ASP A 155 -26.10 -13.93 5.56
C ASP A 155 -24.76 -14.32 6.19
N PRO A 156 -24.46 -15.63 6.33
CA PRO A 156 -23.23 -16.10 6.95
C PRO A 156 -21.96 -15.75 6.15
N SER A 157 -22.10 -15.36 4.88
CA SER A 157 -20.99 -14.90 4.05
C SER A 157 -20.69 -13.41 4.21
N SER A 158 -21.56 -12.67 4.91
CA SER A 158 -21.39 -11.23 5.13
C SER A 158 -20.36 -10.93 6.22
N LEU A 159 -19.61 -9.84 6.03
CA LEU A 159 -18.65 -9.38 7.04
C LEU A 159 -19.33 -8.96 8.35
N SER A 160 -20.58 -8.48 8.31
CA SER A 160 -21.32 -8.13 9.54
C SER A 160 -21.68 -9.35 10.39
N CYS A 161 -22.08 -10.46 9.76
CA CYS A 161 -22.36 -11.70 10.47
C CYS A 161 -21.09 -12.25 11.12
N LEU A 162 -20.00 -12.33 10.35
CA LEU A 162 -18.69 -12.79 10.84
C LEU A 162 -18.11 -11.86 11.91
N ALA A 163 -18.35 -10.56 11.82
CA ALA A 163 -17.97 -9.61 12.86
C ALA A 163 -18.70 -9.88 14.17
N GLY A 164 -19.98 -10.29 14.13
CA GLY A 164 -20.73 -10.70 15.31
C GLY A 164 -20.11 -11.92 16.00
N VAL A 165 -19.68 -12.92 15.22
CA VAL A 165 -19.00 -14.12 15.74
C VAL A 165 -17.62 -13.79 16.31
N ALA A 166 -16.88 -12.90 15.66
CA ALA A 166 -15.54 -12.49 16.07
C ALA A 166 -15.52 -11.36 17.12
N GLU A 167 -16.68 -11.01 17.70
CA GLU A 167 -16.85 -9.91 18.67
C GLU A 167 -16.27 -8.56 18.18
N CYS A 168 -16.28 -8.34 16.87
CA CYS A 168 -15.77 -7.14 16.24
C CYS A 168 -16.90 -6.11 16.09
N LEU A 169 -16.67 -4.90 16.63
CA LEU A 169 -17.63 -3.80 16.50
C LEU A 169 -17.88 -3.42 15.04
N THR A 170 -19.09 -2.94 14.75
CA THR A 170 -19.41 -2.34 13.45
C THR A 170 -18.65 -1.02 13.28
N PRO A 171 -18.04 -0.73 12.11
CA PRO A 171 -17.41 0.57 11.88
C PRO A 171 -18.43 1.70 11.99
N SER A 172 -18.04 2.81 12.63
CA SER A 172 -18.87 4.03 12.64
C SER A 172 -19.05 4.63 11.24
N ASN A 173 -18.09 4.39 10.33
CA ASN A 173 -18.15 4.79 8.94
C ASN A 173 -17.59 3.67 8.04
N LEU A 174 -18.43 3.11 7.18
CA LEU A 174 -18.04 2.06 6.24
C LEU A 174 -17.16 2.58 5.09
N HIS A 175 -17.24 3.87 4.75
CA HIS A 175 -16.43 4.47 3.69
C HIS A 175 -15.03 4.88 4.15
N LYS A 176 -14.80 4.95 5.46
CA LYS A 176 -13.52 5.37 6.04
C LYS A 176 -13.24 4.59 7.31
N VAL A 177 -12.83 3.35 7.12
CA VAL A 177 -12.62 2.42 8.24
C VAL A 177 -11.29 2.66 8.94
N ASN A 178 -11.16 2.21 10.19
CA ASN A 178 -9.84 2.15 10.83
C ASN A 178 -8.98 1.07 10.14
N PHE A 179 -7.84 1.46 9.57
CA PHE A 179 -7.03 0.57 8.76
C PHE A 179 -6.56 -0.68 9.52
N HIS A 180 -5.87 -0.51 10.65
CA HIS A 180 -5.23 -1.63 11.35
C HIS A 180 -6.25 -2.65 11.83
N ASN A 181 -7.33 -2.17 12.45
CA ASN A 181 -8.37 -3.04 12.98
C ASN A 181 -9.08 -3.80 11.86
N ARG A 182 -9.37 -3.16 10.72
CA ARG A 182 -10.08 -3.81 9.62
C ARG A 182 -9.21 -4.69 8.75
N ALA A 183 -7.94 -4.34 8.55
CA ALA A 183 -7.00 -5.21 7.87
C ALA A 183 -6.85 -6.53 8.64
N HIS A 184 -6.71 -6.44 9.97
CA HIS A 184 -6.68 -7.63 10.82
C HIS A 184 -7.96 -8.45 10.72
N PHE A 185 -9.13 -7.80 10.81
CA PHE A 185 -10.42 -8.48 10.71
C PHE A 185 -10.63 -9.20 9.37
N VAL A 186 -10.31 -8.55 8.24
CA VAL A 186 -10.43 -9.18 6.91
C VAL A 186 -9.48 -10.37 6.77
N ASN A 187 -8.24 -10.26 7.28
CA ASN A 187 -7.31 -11.40 7.29
C ASN A 187 -7.83 -12.55 8.16
N LEU A 188 -8.43 -12.25 9.33
CA LEU A 188 -9.05 -13.28 10.18
C LEU A 188 -10.20 -13.98 9.46
N VAL A 189 -11.07 -13.22 8.80
CA VAL A 189 -12.18 -13.77 8.00
C VAL A 189 -11.65 -14.68 6.89
N LEU A 190 -10.59 -14.26 6.20
CA LEU A 190 -9.94 -15.09 5.18
C LEU A 190 -9.39 -16.38 5.78
N ASP A 191 -8.65 -16.31 6.90
CA ASP A 191 -8.12 -17.48 7.60
C ASP A 191 -9.25 -18.47 7.96
N VAL A 192 -10.37 -17.96 8.51
CA VAL A 192 -11.55 -18.77 8.88
C VAL A 192 -12.17 -19.46 7.67
N HIS A 193 -12.38 -18.75 6.56
CA HIS A 193 -12.95 -19.35 5.36
C HIS A 193 -12.04 -20.42 4.75
N LEU A 194 -10.72 -20.20 4.77
CA LEU A 194 -9.76 -21.18 4.27
C LEU A 194 -9.76 -22.46 5.12
N LEU A 195 -9.90 -22.33 6.44
CA LEU A 195 -10.03 -23.49 7.33
C LEU A 195 -11.36 -24.21 7.15
N SER A 196 -12.47 -23.46 7.05
CA SER A 196 -13.80 -24.04 6.84
C SER A 196 -13.95 -24.77 5.50
N PHE A 197 -13.16 -24.42 4.48
CA PHE A 197 -13.13 -25.14 3.20
C PHE A 197 -12.32 -26.45 3.29
N TRP A 198 -11.37 -26.52 4.22
CA TRP A 198 -10.50 -27.69 4.38
C TRP A 198 -11.15 -28.81 5.22
N GLU A 199 -11.95 -28.44 6.23
CA GLU A 199 -12.75 -29.36 7.05
C GLU A 199 -13.89 -30.03 6.27
#